data_AF-A0A2N8ZAE7-F1
#
_entry.id   AF-A0A2N8ZAE7-F1
#
_cell.length_a   1.000
_cell.length_b   1.000
_cell.length_c   1.000
_cell.angle_alpha   90.00
_cell.angle_beta   90.00
_cell.angle_gamma   90.00
#
_symmetry.space_group_name_H-M   'P 1'
#
loop_
_entity.id
_entity.type
_entity.pdbx_description
1 polymer ?
#
loop_
_entity_poly.entity_id
_entity_poly.type
_entity_poly.pdbx_seq_one_letter_code
_entity_poly.pdbx_strand_id
1 'polypeptide(L)'
;MIRFIKISLPTTLNFLAWAGGLFAYHAIMGQTGTQGLAALAVMTLVESISLSLLIGLSNASAVLVGNQLGAKEYDSVYYRAIGLVAINFMISICVALLLYFSQSYVLNAFSALTEETRELSNKFILILCIGVVIRSLPMALIVGVLRAGGDVKFCLYQDVFAQWIIGIPLAAIAAIYLDFAPETIYVLFLLEEVIKWFGSISRTKSKKWMRNLIEN
;
A
#
# COMPACT_ATOMS: atom_id res chain seq x y z
N MET A 1 -12.56 27.91 8.23
CA MET A 1 -13.17 26.61 8.65
C MET A 1 -13.66 25.79 7.46
N ILE A 2 -14.53 26.32 6.59
CA ILE A 2 -15.10 25.59 5.42
C ILE A 2 -14.02 25.08 4.45
N ARG A 3 -12.98 25.90 4.15
CA ARG A 3 -11.85 25.50 3.29
C ARG A 3 -11.03 24.35 3.88
N PHE A 4 -10.80 24.36 5.20
CA PHE A 4 -10.09 23.29 5.90
C PHE A 4 -10.86 21.97 5.80
N ILE A 5 -12.17 21.97 6.12
CA ILE A 5 -13.04 20.78 6.04
C ILE A 5 -13.07 20.22 4.60
N LYS A 6 -13.12 21.09 3.58
CA LYS A 6 -13.17 20.65 2.18
C LYS A 6 -11.90 19.94 1.70
N ILE A 7 -10.75 20.21 2.34
CA ILE A 7 -9.45 19.61 2.01
C ILE A 7 -9.18 18.38 2.90
N SER A 8 -9.54 18.43 4.18
CA SER A 8 -9.31 17.33 5.12
C SER A 8 -10.32 16.19 4.96
N LEU A 9 -11.59 16.48 4.66
CA LEU A 9 -12.64 15.47 4.57
C LEU A 9 -12.33 14.35 3.55
N PRO A 10 -11.88 14.62 2.31
CA PRO A 10 -11.51 13.55 1.37
C PRO A 10 -10.38 12.67 1.90
N THR A 11 -9.41 13.25 2.58
CA THR A 11 -8.28 12.52 3.17
C THR A 11 -8.72 11.66 4.35
N THR A 12 -9.57 12.18 5.24
CA THR A 12 -10.15 11.42 6.34
C THR A 12 -10.99 10.25 5.82
N LEU A 13 -11.81 10.47 4.79
CA LEU A 13 -12.59 9.42 4.15
C LEU A 13 -11.68 8.35 3.51
N ASN A 14 -10.56 8.74 2.90
CA ASN A 14 -9.57 7.80 2.38
C ASN A 14 -9.02 6.90 3.49
N PHE A 15 -8.60 7.47 4.62
CA PHE A 15 -8.10 6.70 5.76
C PHE A 15 -9.16 5.78 6.36
N LEU A 16 -10.41 6.25 6.51
CA LEU A 16 -11.51 5.43 7.00
C LEU A 16 -11.82 4.27 6.06
N ALA A 17 -11.90 4.53 4.75
CA ALA A 17 -12.14 3.49 3.76
C ALA A 17 -11.01 2.47 3.71
N TRP A 18 -9.76 2.92 3.83
CA TRP A 18 -8.59 2.04 3.92
C TRP A 18 -8.64 1.17 5.19
N ALA A 19 -8.84 1.76 6.36
CA ALA A 19 -8.93 1.03 7.63
C ALA A 19 -10.09 0.02 7.64
N GLY A 20 -11.25 0.40 7.09
CA GLY A 20 -12.39 -0.50 6.93
C GLY A 20 -12.10 -1.67 5.99
N GLY A 21 -11.31 -1.45 4.93
CA GLY A 21 -10.90 -2.53 4.04
C GLY A 21 -9.89 -3.48 4.67
N LEU A 22 -8.94 -2.96 5.45
CA LEU A 22 -8.05 -3.80 6.25
C LEU A 22 -8.87 -4.71 7.18
N PHE A 23 -9.84 -4.16 7.89
CA PHE A 23 -10.75 -4.96 8.71
C PHE A 23 -11.50 -6.03 7.89
N ALA A 24 -12.02 -5.68 6.71
CA ALA A 24 -12.70 -6.64 5.84
C ALA A 24 -11.76 -7.78 5.40
N TYR A 25 -10.52 -7.49 5.04
CA TYR A 25 -9.53 -8.52 4.71
C TYR A 25 -9.22 -9.46 5.87
N HIS A 26 -9.10 -8.93 7.09
CA HIS A 26 -8.96 -9.77 8.28
C HIS A 26 -10.20 -10.64 8.53
N ALA A 27 -11.40 -10.09 8.35
CA ALA A 27 -12.65 -10.84 8.51
C ALA A 27 -12.77 -11.96 7.47
N ILE A 28 -12.38 -11.70 6.22
CA ILE A 28 -12.35 -12.69 5.12
C ILE A 28 -11.36 -13.82 5.45
N MET A 29 -10.13 -13.48 5.86
CA MET A 29 -9.15 -14.49 6.28
C MET A 29 -9.61 -15.26 7.52
N GLY A 30 -10.39 -14.63 8.40
CA GLY A 30 -11.02 -15.31 9.53
C GLY A 30 -11.96 -16.45 9.13
N GLN A 31 -12.59 -16.37 7.95
CA GLN A 31 -13.46 -17.43 7.45
C GLN A 31 -12.68 -18.66 6.98
N THR A 32 -11.39 -18.52 6.65
CA THR A 32 -10.55 -19.63 6.18
C THR A 32 -10.00 -20.48 7.34
N GLY A 33 -10.37 -20.16 8.59
CA GLY A 33 -9.95 -20.86 9.80
C GLY A 33 -9.05 -20.04 10.72
N THR A 34 -8.93 -20.50 11.97
CA THR A 34 -8.20 -19.83 13.05
C THR A 34 -6.71 -19.68 12.75
N GLN A 35 -6.11 -20.66 12.06
CA GLN A 35 -4.70 -20.65 11.71
C GLN A 35 -4.35 -19.56 10.69
N GLY A 36 -5.19 -19.36 9.67
CA GLY A 36 -5.03 -18.31 8.66
C GLY A 36 -5.10 -16.92 9.28
N LEU A 37 -6.08 -16.70 10.16
CA LEU A 37 -6.23 -15.43 10.87
C LEU A 37 -5.04 -15.15 11.81
N ALA A 38 -4.57 -16.16 12.54
CA ALA A 38 -3.40 -16.02 13.42
C ALA A 38 -2.13 -15.69 12.63
N ALA A 39 -1.89 -16.38 11.52
CA ALA A 39 -0.77 -16.09 10.62
C ALA A 39 -0.87 -14.66 10.07
N LEU A 40 -2.05 -14.24 9.59
CA LEU A 40 -2.26 -12.89 9.07
C LEU A 40 -2.01 -11.80 10.13
N ALA A 41 -2.42 -12.02 11.38
CA ALA A 41 -2.17 -11.07 12.47
C ALA A 41 -0.67 -10.83 12.68
N VAL A 42 0.13 -11.89 12.70
CA VAL A 42 1.61 -11.78 12.75
C VAL A 42 2.13 -11.03 11.54
N MET A 43 1.64 -11.37 10.34
CA MET A 43 2.07 -10.71 9.10
C MET A 43 1.75 -9.24 9.06
N THR A 44 0.62 -8.78 9.61
CA THR A 44 0.31 -7.35 9.64
C THR A 44 1.30 -6.53 10.46
N LEU A 45 1.87 -7.08 11.53
CA LEU A 45 2.94 -6.42 12.29
C LEU A 45 4.22 -6.34 11.45
N VAL A 46 4.60 -7.44 10.82
CA VAL A 46 5.79 -7.53 9.96
C VAL A 46 5.67 -6.61 8.74
N GLU A 47 4.50 -6.57 8.11
CA GLU A 47 4.17 -5.66 7.00
C GLU A 47 4.25 -4.20 7.45
N SER A 48 3.66 -3.85 8.59
CA SER A 48 3.68 -2.48 9.12
C SER A 48 5.10 -1.97 9.33
N ILE A 49 5.99 -2.79 9.91
CA ILE A 49 7.41 -2.44 10.09
C ILE A 49 8.08 -2.28 8.72
N SER A 50 7.87 -3.22 7.81
CA SER A 50 8.48 -3.22 6.47
C SER A 50 8.07 -2.00 5.64
N LEU A 51 6.78 -1.64 5.69
CA LEU A 51 6.24 -0.51 4.95
C LEU A 51 6.53 0.84 5.62
N SER A 52 6.80 0.90 6.92
CA SER A 52 7.05 2.16 7.64
C SER A 52 8.16 3.01 7.00
N LEU A 53 9.24 2.37 6.55
CA LEU A 53 10.34 3.04 5.85
C LEU A 53 9.88 3.61 4.50
N LEU A 54 9.10 2.85 3.73
CA LEU A 54 8.58 3.28 2.43
C LEU A 54 7.57 4.42 2.57
N ILE A 55 6.75 4.40 3.62
CA ILE A 55 5.83 5.49 3.98
C ILE A 55 6.64 6.75 4.31
N GLY A 56 7.70 6.62 5.12
CA GLY A 56 8.59 7.73 5.45
C GLY A 56 9.21 8.38 4.20
N LEU A 57 9.74 7.57 3.28
CA LEU A 57 10.28 8.05 2.02
C LEU A 57 9.23 8.71 1.13
N SER A 58 8.03 8.15 1.07
CA SER A 58 6.93 8.72 0.28
C SER A 58 6.50 10.07 0.83
N ASN A 59 6.40 10.21 2.16
CA ASN A 59 6.09 11.50 2.79
C ASN A 59 7.20 12.53 2.56
N ALA A 60 8.47 12.14 2.66
CA ALA A 60 9.59 13.03 2.33
C ALA A 60 9.55 13.48 0.86
N SER A 61 9.23 12.56 -0.04
CA SER A 61 9.06 12.85 -1.47
C SER A 61 7.94 13.85 -1.71
N ALA A 62 6.81 13.71 -1.00
CA ALA A 62 5.67 14.63 -1.09
C ALA A 62 6.05 16.06 -0.72
N VAL A 63 6.88 16.24 0.32
CA VAL A 63 7.37 17.57 0.73
C VAL A 63 8.27 18.17 -0.34
N LEU A 64 9.23 17.40 -0.87
CA LEU A 64 10.15 17.88 -1.91
C LEU A 64 9.43 18.26 -3.20
N VAL A 65 8.51 17.41 -3.65
CA VAL A 65 7.68 17.64 -4.84
C VAL A 65 6.76 18.83 -4.64
N GLY A 66 6.09 18.93 -3.49
CA GLY A 66 5.20 20.04 -3.15
C GLY A 66 5.92 21.39 -3.14
N ASN A 67 7.12 21.45 -2.55
CA ASN A 67 7.94 22.66 -2.53
C ASN A 67 8.34 23.12 -3.94
N GLN A 68 8.75 22.19 -4.81
CA GLN A 68 9.15 22.51 -6.18
C GLN A 68 7.95 22.92 -7.07
N LEU A 69 6.78 22.32 -6.85
CA LEU A 69 5.53 22.77 -7.48
C LEU A 69 5.18 24.21 -7.06
N GLY A 70 5.37 24.55 -5.78
CA GLY A 70 5.20 25.91 -5.26
C GLY A 70 6.16 26.92 -5.92
N ALA A 71 7.39 26.49 -6.20
CA ALA A 71 8.42 27.28 -6.89
C ALA A 71 8.20 27.44 -8.41
N LYS A 72 7.14 26.84 -8.98
CA LYS A 72 6.79 26.88 -10.42
C LYS A 72 7.82 26.22 -11.35
N GLU A 73 8.68 25.35 -10.85
CA GLU A 73 9.69 24.61 -11.64
C GLU A 73 9.14 23.30 -12.25
N TYR A 74 8.05 23.36 -13.03
CA TYR A 74 7.29 22.17 -13.42
C TYR A 74 8.08 21.12 -14.24
N ASP A 75 9.01 21.57 -15.09
CA ASP A 75 9.81 20.63 -15.90
C ASP A 75 10.80 19.83 -15.05
N SER A 76 11.40 20.46 -14.03
CA SER A 76 12.36 19.78 -13.13
C SER A 76 11.64 18.85 -12.13
N VAL A 77 10.44 19.24 -11.68
CA VAL A 77 9.61 18.49 -10.73
C VAL A 77 9.35 17.07 -11.21
N TYR A 78 8.97 16.89 -12.48
CA TYR A 78 8.59 15.59 -13.00
C TYR A 78 9.75 14.58 -12.90
N TYR A 79 10.94 14.95 -13.38
CA TYR A 79 12.11 14.06 -13.35
C TYR A 79 12.56 13.76 -11.92
N ARG A 80 12.50 14.76 -11.02
CA ARG A 80 12.83 14.56 -9.61
C ARG A 80 11.83 13.62 -8.92
N ALA A 81 10.54 13.77 -9.20
CA ALA A 81 9.50 12.87 -8.68
C ALA A 81 9.72 11.42 -9.14
N ILE A 82 10.05 11.20 -10.42
CA ILE A 82 10.37 9.86 -10.93
C ILE A 82 11.65 9.30 -10.30
N GLY A 83 12.68 10.13 -10.09
CA GLY A 83 13.90 9.72 -9.38
C GLY A 83 13.61 9.28 -7.94
N LEU A 84 12.76 10.00 -7.22
CA LEU A 84 12.32 9.63 -5.87
C LEU A 84 11.53 8.32 -5.83
N VAL A 85 10.66 8.09 -6.82
CA VAL A 85 9.94 6.81 -6.99
C VAL A 85 10.92 5.66 -7.25
N ALA A 86 11.95 5.88 -8.08
CA ALA A 86 12.98 4.86 -8.34
C ALA A 86 13.78 4.53 -7.08
N ILE A 87 14.16 5.53 -6.28
CA ILE A 87 14.83 5.32 -4.98
C ILE A 87 13.94 4.53 -4.02
N ASN A 88 12.66 4.87 -3.93
CA ASN A 88 11.70 4.14 -3.10
C ASN A 88 11.58 2.67 -3.53
N PHE A 89 11.50 2.42 -4.84
CA PHE A 89 11.49 1.08 -5.40
C PHE A 89 12.76 0.28 -5.08
N MET A 90 13.95 0.87 -5.25
CA MET A 90 15.21 0.22 -4.88
C MET A 90 15.27 -0.13 -3.39
N ILE A 91 14.83 0.78 -2.52
CA ILE A 91 14.77 0.53 -1.07
C ILE A 91 13.76 -0.56 -0.74
N SER A 92 12.63 -0.64 -1.44
CA SER A 92 11.66 -1.72 -1.24
C SER A 92 12.24 -3.09 -1.57
N ILE A 93 13.11 -3.20 -2.58
CA ILE A 93 13.84 -4.43 -2.89
C ILE A 93 14.80 -4.77 -1.75
N CYS A 94 15.55 -3.79 -1.24
CA CYS A 94 16.44 -4.01 -0.09
C CYS A 94 15.67 -4.47 1.16
N VAL A 95 14.52 -3.86 1.44
CA VAL A 95 13.64 -4.24 2.56
C VAL A 95 13.09 -5.65 2.37
N ALA A 96 12.63 -6.00 1.16
CA ALA A 96 12.13 -7.34 0.85
C ALA A 96 13.23 -8.41 0.99
N LEU A 97 14.45 -8.13 0.53
CA LEU A 97 15.60 -9.03 0.71
C LEU A 97 15.96 -9.18 2.19
N LEU A 98 16.01 -8.07 2.94
CA LEU A 98 16.27 -8.11 4.38
C LEU A 98 15.21 -8.94 5.10
N LEU A 99 13.94 -8.78 4.75
CA LEU A 99 12.83 -9.55 5.31
C LEU A 99 12.98 -11.05 4.97
N TYR A 100 13.30 -11.37 3.72
CA TYR A 100 13.51 -12.76 3.29
C TYR A 100 14.64 -13.44 4.07
N PHE A 101 15.79 -12.78 4.24
CA PHE A 101 16.91 -13.35 5.00
C PHE A 101 16.65 -13.39 6.50
N SER A 102 15.83 -12.49 7.03
CA SER A 102 15.49 -12.44 8.46
C SER A 102 14.24 -13.25 8.84
N GLN A 103 13.56 -13.88 7.88
CA GLN A 103 12.27 -14.55 8.09
C GLN A 103 12.28 -15.55 9.26
N SER A 104 13.35 -16.34 9.41
CA SER A 104 13.47 -17.32 10.48
C SER A 104 13.58 -16.65 11.87
N TYR A 105 14.29 -15.53 11.96
CA TYR A 105 14.40 -14.76 13.20
C TYR A 105 13.07 -14.08 13.54
N VAL A 106 12.38 -13.54 12.54
CA VAL A 106 11.05 -12.94 12.71
C VAL A 106 10.07 -13.98 13.24
N LEU A 107 9.96 -15.15 12.62
CA LEU A 107 9.05 -16.21 13.09
C LEU A 107 9.43 -16.77 14.45
N ASN A 108 10.73 -16.85 14.78
CA ASN A 108 11.18 -17.28 16.10
C ASN A 108 10.82 -16.29 17.22
N ALA A 109 10.66 -15.01 16.90
CA ALA A 109 10.18 -14.02 17.88
C ALA A 109 8.72 -14.27 18.30
N PHE A 110 7.93 -14.96 17.46
CA PHE A 110 6.56 -15.36 17.74
C PHE A 110 6.52 -16.81 18.26
N SER A 111 6.94 -17.00 19.51
CA SER A 111 7.09 -18.31 20.15
C SER A 111 5.77 -19.06 20.43
N ALA A 112 4.62 -18.39 20.34
CA ALA A 112 3.31 -18.96 20.63
C ALA A 112 2.59 -19.56 19.39
N LEU A 113 3.28 -19.67 18.26
CA LEU A 113 2.70 -20.22 17.03
C LEU A 113 2.66 -21.75 17.08
N THR A 114 1.54 -22.33 16.66
CA THR A 114 1.49 -23.77 16.39
C THR A 114 2.30 -24.09 15.13
N GLU A 115 2.72 -25.35 14.95
CA GLU A 115 3.52 -25.76 13.79
C GLU A 115 2.81 -25.43 12.47
N GLU A 116 1.50 -25.71 12.39
CA GLU A 116 0.67 -25.38 11.21
C GLU A 116 0.63 -23.86 10.95
N THR A 117 0.44 -23.03 11.98
CA THR A 117 0.46 -21.56 11.82
C THR A 117 1.82 -21.08 11.33
N ARG A 118 2.89 -21.71 11.81
CA ARG A 118 4.26 -21.34 11.49
C ARG A 118 4.61 -21.65 10.04
N GLU A 119 4.22 -22.82 9.54
CA GLU A 119 4.36 -23.18 8.12
C GLU A 119 3.59 -22.20 7.21
N LEU A 120 2.35 -21.88 7.58
CA LEU A 120 1.53 -20.92 6.83
C LEU A 120 2.13 -19.51 6.86
N SER A 121 2.62 -19.07 8.03
CA SER A 121 3.29 -17.78 8.19
C SER A 121 4.56 -17.67 7.35
N ASN A 122 5.31 -18.77 7.19
CA ASN A 122 6.47 -18.82 6.31
C ASN A 122 6.06 -18.54 4.85
N LYS A 123 5.00 -19.22 4.35
CA LYS A 123 4.45 -18.93 3.02
C LYS A 123 4.00 -17.46 2.90
N PHE A 124 3.37 -16.91 3.93
CA PHE A 124 2.92 -15.51 3.91
C PHE A 124 4.08 -14.53 3.89
N ILE A 125 5.20 -14.79 4.59
CA ILE A 125 6.39 -13.93 4.51
C ILE A 125 6.92 -13.87 3.08
N LEU A 126 6.97 -15.01 2.37
CA LEU A 126 7.40 -15.03 0.96
C LEU A 126 6.49 -14.16 0.08
N ILE A 127 5.18 -14.27 0.28
CA ILE A 127 4.19 -13.43 -0.42
C ILE A 127 4.38 -11.96 -0.04
N LEU A 128 4.63 -11.65 1.22
CA LEU A 128 4.85 -10.31 1.72
C LEU A 128 6.13 -9.68 1.15
N CYS A 129 7.23 -10.44 0.98
CA CYS A 129 8.45 -9.94 0.33
C CYS A 129 8.15 -9.41 -1.08
N ILE A 130 7.35 -10.16 -1.85
CA ILE A 130 6.89 -9.71 -3.17
C ILE A 130 5.92 -8.52 -3.02
N GLY A 131 5.01 -8.61 -2.05
CA GLY A 131 4.03 -7.59 -1.73
C GLY A 131 4.64 -6.23 -1.40
N VAL A 132 5.74 -6.17 -0.64
CA VAL A 132 6.46 -4.93 -0.30
C VAL A 132 6.98 -4.24 -1.57
N VAL A 133 7.53 -5.00 -2.52
CA VAL A 133 8.01 -4.46 -3.80
C VAL A 133 6.84 -4.02 -4.66
N ILE A 134 5.75 -4.79 -4.71
CA ILE A 134 4.55 -4.40 -5.44
C ILE A 134 3.94 -3.13 -4.83
N ARG A 135 3.88 -3.00 -3.51
CA ARG A 135 3.29 -1.84 -2.81
C ARG A 135 4.10 -0.55 -2.93
N SER A 136 5.40 -0.64 -3.16
CA SER A 136 6.29 0.53 -3.15
C SER A 136 5.97 1.54 -4.26
N LEU A 137 5.68 1.09 -5.48
CA LEU A 137 5.33 1.99 -6.60
C LEU A 137 4.06 2.80 -6.36
N PRO A 138 2.88 2.21 -6.08
CA PRO A 138 1.66 2.98 -5.88
C PRO A 138 1.79 3.83 -4.62
N MET A 139 2.46 3.36 -3.57
CA MET A 139 2.73 4.19 -2.39
C MET A 139 3.54 5.44 -2.74
N ALA A 140 4.68 5.28 -3.45
CA ALA A 140 5.52 6.40 -3.84
C ALA A 140 4.80 7.37 -4.80
N LEU A 141 4.05 6.87 -5.78
CA LEU A 141 3.33 7.69 -6.74
C LEU A 141 2.13 8.40 -6.12
N ILE A 142 1.28 7.68 -5.38
CA ILE A 142 0.05 8.22 -4.82
C ILE A 142 0.40 9.17 -3.66
N VAL A 143 1.11 8.67 -2.66
CA VAL A 143 1.42 9.44 -1.45
C VAL A 143 2.52 10.47 -1.72
N GLY A 144 3.59 10.07 -2.41
CA GLY A 144 4.76 10.92 -2.63
C GLY A 144 4.67 11.92 -3.78
N VAL A 145 3.76 11.72 -4.74
CA VAL A 145 3.70 12.58 -5.95
C VAL A 145 2.32 13.17 -6.17
N LEU A 146 1.29 12.35 -6.35
CA LEU A 146 -0.05 12.80 -6.72
C LEU A 146 -0.72 13.63 -5.61
N ARG A 147 -0.61 13.21 -4.34
CA ARG A 147 -1.13 13.98 -3.20
C ARG A 147 -0.40 15.31 -3.04
N ALA A 148 0.91 15.36 -3.30
CA ALA A 148 1.70 16.60 -3.26
C ALA A 148 1.25 17.61 -4.32
N GLY A 149 0.83 17.14 -5.50
CA GLY A 149 0.18 17.96 -6.53
C GLY A 149 -1.27 18.35 -6.26
N GLY A 150 -1.82 17.96 -5.11
CA GLY A 150 -3.21 18.22 -4.73
C GLY A 150 -4.25 17.37 -5.46
N ASP A 151 -3.84 16.29 -6.13
CA ASP A 151 -4.74 15.36 -6.82
C ASP A 151 -5.36 14.33 -5.86
N VAL A 152 -5.78 14.80 -4.69
CA VAL A 152 -6.26 13.97 -3.56
C VAL A 152 -7.54 13.20 -3.94
N LYS A 153 -8.41 13.79 -4.76
CA LYS A 153 -9.65 13.14 -5.20
C LYS A 153 -9.37 11.92 -6.07
N PHE A 154 -8.43 12.03 -7.00
CA PHE A 154 -8.01 10.89 -7.82
C PHE A 154 -7.45 9.77 -6.93
N CYS A 155 -6.58 10.12 -5.98
CA CYS A 155 -6.02 9.17 -5.03
C CYS A 155 -7.12 8.44 -4.25
N LEU A 156 -8.10 9.18 -3.70
CA LEU A 156 -9.25 8.62 -3.00
C LEU A 156 -10.04 7.64 -3.87
N TYR A 157 -10.44 8.07 -5.08
CA TYR A 157 -11.24 7.23 -5.96
C TYR A 157 -10.50 5.96 -6.38
N GLN A 158 -9.21 6.07 -6.68
CA GLN A 158 -8.39 4.92 -7.04
C GLN A 158 -8.25 3.93 -5.87
N ASP A 159 -7.94 4.42 -4.66
CA ASP A 159 -7.79 3.57 -3.48
C ASP A 159 -9.09 2.83 -3.15
N VAL A 160 -10.22 3.56 -3.14
CA VAL A 160 -11.53 2.97 -2.86
C VAL A 160 -11.93 1.98 -3.96
N PHE A 161 -11.74 2.32 -5.23
CA PHE A 161 -12.09 1.43 -6.34
C PHE A 161 -11.27 0.13 -6.31
N ALA A 162 -9.95 0.24 -6.19
CA ALA A 162 -9.07 -0.93 -6.16
C ALA A 162 -9.38 -1.86 -4.99
N GLN A 163 -9.59 -1.31 -3.80
CA GLN A 163 -9.81 -2.08 -2.58
C GLN A 163 -11.25 -2.60 -2.46
N TRP A 164 -12.25 -1.73 -2.55
CA TRP A 164 -13.65 -2.09 -2.26
C TRP A 164 -14.41 -2.71 -3.43
N ILE A 165 -14.06 -2.35 -4.67
CA ILE A 165 -14.79 -2.86 -5.85
C ILE A 165 -14.11 -4.10 -6.43
N ILE A 166 -12.79 -4.25 -6.24
CA ILE A 166 -12.04 -5.35 -6.85
C ILE A 166 -11.41 -6.25 -5.79
N GLY A 167 -10.52 -5.73 -4.95
CA GLY A 167 -9.74 -6.54 -4.01
C GLY A 167 -10.60 -7.32 -3.01
N ILE A 168 -11.45 -6.62 -2.25
CA ILE A 168 -12.32 -7.21 -1.23
C ILE A 168 -13.33 -8.20 -1.84
N PRO A 169 -14.11 -7.86 -2.89
CA PRO A 169 -15.04 -8.82 -3.49
C PRO A 169 -14.34 -10.06 -4.02
N LEU A 170 -13.18 -9.91 -4.67
CA LEU A 170 -12.43 -11.05 -5.21
C LEU A 170 -11.90 -11.95 -4.10
N ALA A 171 -11.33 -11.38 -3.05
CA ALA A 171 -10.88 -12.12 -1.87
C ALA A 171 -12.04 -12.84 -1.16
N ALA A 172 -13.19 -12.18 -1.03
CA ALA A 172 -14.39 -12.77 -0.44
C ALA A 172 -14.94 -13.94 -1.28
N ILE A 173 -14.96 -13.80 -2.61
CA ILE A 173 -15.38 -14.88 -3.51
C ILE A 173 -14.44 -16.08 -3.36
N ALA A 174 -13.13 -15.85 -3.36
CA ALA A 174 -12.13 -16.90 -3.21
C ALA A 174 -12.23 -17.63 -1.86
N ALA A 175 -12.47 -16.89 -0.77
CA ALA A 175 -12.58 -17.45 0.57
C ALA A 175 -13.90 -18.20 0.82
N ILE A 176 -15.03 -17.62 0.41
CA ILE A 176 -16.36 -18.11 0.82
C ILE A 176 -16.93 -19.13 -0.17
N TYR A 177 -16.73 -18.93 -1.48
CA TYR A 177 -17.38 -19.76 -2.51
C TYR A 177 -16.45 -20.81 -3.10
N LEU A 178 -15.15 -20.51 -3.19
CA LEU A 178 -14.17 -21.39 -3.84
C LEU A 178 -13.35 -22.21 -2.83
N ASP A 179 -13.47 -21.93 -1.53
CA ASP A 179 -12.74 -22.60 -0.44
C ASP A 179 -11.22 -22.68 -0.73
N PHE A 180 -10.67 -21.58 -1.24
CA PHE A 180 -9.25 -21.52 -1.57
C PHE A 180 -8.39 -21.48 -0.32
N ALA A 181 -7.18 -22.04 -0.44
CA ALA A 181 -6.20 -22.03 0.64
C ALA A 181 -5.86 -20.60 1.08
N PRO A 182 -5.57 -20.37 2.39
CA PRO A 182 -5.29 -19.03 2.93
C PRO A 182 -4.16 -18.30 2.20
N GLU A 183 -3.12 -19.01 1.75
CA GLU A 183 -2.02 -18.44 0.96
C GLU A 183 -2.48 -17.83 -0.36
N THR A 184 -3.41 -18.48 -1.06
CA THR A 184 -3.97 -17.97 -2.32
C THR A 184 -4.77 -16.71 -2.07
N ILE A 185 -5.55 -16.68 -0.98
CA ILE A 185 -6.35 -15.51 -0.59
C ILE A 185 -5.43 -14.34 -0.22
N TYR A 186 -4.32 -14.60 0.48
CA TYR A 186 -3.34 -13.57 0.79
C TYR A 186 -2.65 -13.01 -0.47
N VAL A 187 -2.37 -13.85 -1.48
CA VAL A 187 -1.88 -13.37 -2.79
C VAL A 187 -2.91 -12.45 -3.47
N LEU A 188 -4.21 -12.73 -3.35
CA LEU A 188 -5.26 -11.88 -3.93
C LEU A 188 -5.29 -10.48 -3.30
N PHE A 189 -4.83 -10.30 -2.06
CA PHE A 189 -4.71 -8.98 -1.44
C PHE A 189 -3.67 -8.10 -2.14
N LEU A 190 -2.74 -8.69 -2.90
CA LEU A 190 -1.76 -7.94 -3.70
C LEU A 190 -2.34 -7.47 -5.04
N LEU A 191 -3.45 -8.05 -5.50
CA LEU A 191 -4.02 -7.71 -6.80
C LEU A 191 -4.49 -6.25 -6.85
N GLU A 192 -5.04 -5.72 -5.76
CA GLU A 192 -5.45 -4.32 -5.70
C GLU A 192 -4.27 -3.36 -5.94
N GLU A 193 -3.06 -3.74 -5.51
CA GLU A 193 -1.88 -2.92 -5.65
C GLU A 193 -1.44 -2.88 -7.11
N VAL A 194 -1.51 -4.02 -7.80
CA VAL A 194 -1.27 -4.10 -9.25
C VAL A 194 -2.26 -3.21 -10.01
N ILE A 195 -3.52 -3.14 -9.59
CA ILE A 195 -4.51 -2.22 -10.20
C ILE A 195 -4.13 -0.76 -9.94
N LYS A 196 -3.70 -0.43 -8.72
CA LYS A 196 -3.20 0.90 -8.38
C LYS A 196 -1.96 1.28 -9.20
N TRP A 197 -1.12 0.35 -9.65
CA TRP A 197 0.01 0.65 -10.54
C TRP A 197 -0.45 1.32 -11.82
N PHE A 198 -1.41 0.70 -12.53
CA PHE A 198 -1.88 1.22 -13.81
C PHE A 198 -2.50 2.61 -13.67
N GLY A 199 -3.35 2.80 -12.65
CA GLY A 199 -3.98 4.09 -12.36
C GLY A 199 -2.95 5.18 -12.02
N SER A 200 -2.05 4.89 -11.08
CA SER A 200 -1.06 5.87 -10.61
C SER A 200 -0.02 6.23 -11.67
N ILE A 201 0.48 5.26 -12.43
CA ILE A 201 1.43 5.50 -13.52
C ILE A 201 0.78 6.33 -14.63
N SER A 202 -0.43 5.95 -15.07
CA SER A 202 -1.17 6.68 -16.11
C SER A 202 -1.41 8.13 -15.68
N ARG A 203 -1.84 8.33 -14.43
CA ARG A 203 -2.08 9.66 -13.90
C ARG A 203 -0.82 10.50 -13.79
N THR A 204 0.28 9.93 -13.29
CA THR A 204 1.56 10.63 -13.19
C THR A 204 2.10 11.02 -14.56
N LYS A 205 2.03 10.12 -15.55
CA LYS A 205 2.42 10.41 -16.95
C LYS A 205 1.55 11.50 -17.59
N SER A 206 0.27 11.60 -17.22
CA SER A 206 -0.63 12.63 -17.77
C SER A 206 -0.27 14.05 -17.36
N LYS A 207 0.65 14.25 -16.39
CA LYS A 207 1.10 15.55 -15.88
C LYS A 207 0.00 16.45 -15.27
N LYS A 208 -1.27 16.02 -15.29
CA LYS A 208 -2.46 16.74 -14.78
C LYS A 208 -2.42 17.02 -13.27
N TRP A 209 -1.56 16.29 -12.55
CA TRP A 209 -1.33 16.43 -11.12
C TRP A 209 -0.41 17.60 -10.77
N MET A 210 0.40 18.11 -11.72
CA MET A 210 1.34 19.21 -11.46
C MET A 210 0.60 20.56 -11.38
N ARG A 211 -0.04 20.82 -10.25
CA ARG A 211 -0.81 22.04 -9.99
C ARG A 211 -0.16 22.83 -8.85
N ASN A 212 -0.12 24.15 -8.98
CA ASN A 212 0.25 25.01 -7.86
C ASN A 212 -0.96 25.21 -6.94
N LEU A 213 -0.78 24.88 -5.66
CA LEU A 213 -1.83 24.98 -4.64
C LEU A 213 -1.84 26.32 -3.91
N ILE A 214 -0.85 27.18 -4.14
CA ILE A 214 -0.70 28.50 -3.49
C ILE A 214 -1.61 29.55 -4.14
N GLU A 215 -1.89 29.44 -5.44
CA GLU A 215 -2.71 30.41 -6.20
C GLU A 215 -4.20 30.07 -6.29
N ASN A 216 -4.68 29.03 -5.58
CA ASN A 216 -6.11 28.63 -5.54
C ASN A 216 -6.81 28.96 -4.21
#